data_AF-A0A363CW65-F1
#
_entry.id   AF-A0A363CW65-F1
#
_cell.length_a   1.000
_cell.length_b   1.000
_cell.length_c   1.000
_cell.angle_alpha   90.00
_cell.angle_beta   90.00
_cell.angle_gamma   90.00
#
_symmetry.space_group_name_H-M   'P 1'
#
loop_
_entity.id
_entity.type
_entity.pdbx_description
1 polymer ?
#
loop_
_entity_poly.entity_id
_entity_poly.type
_entity_poly.pdbx_seq_one_letter_code
_entity_poly.pdbx_strand_id
1 'polypeptide(L)'
;MSRLLLIPLFLVIFLVVANIVSFSLLALTYNNLSDETLVAKVYFLKDNKSDDSYTAILEDKQANNIGKYEIYGDQWRIDVSFIKIKYLANVFGLKSNCSLDRIEGRYNSIKKQNNKKTVSYSIEGINLTKYFNWFIDITYGSSVYQEIKLHTVYFVYKTPTGLLVRGEK
;
A
#
# COMPACT_ATOMS: atom_id res chain seq x y z
N MET A 1 3.11 -59.13 16.66
CA MET A 1 3.62 -58.51 15.40
C MET A 1 2.79 -57.31 14.93
N SER A 2 1.45 -57.30 15.02
CA SER A 2 0.63 -56.16 14.53
C SER A 2 0.90 -54.81 15.22
N ARG A 3 1.14 -54.81 16.55
CA ARG A 3 1.44 -53.58 17.31
C ARG A 3 2.76 -52.89 16.93
N LEU A 4 3.74 -53.63 16.42
CA LEU A 4 5.04 -53.09 16.00
C LEU A 4 4.97 -52.33 14.66
N LEU A 5 3.95 -52.61 13.83
CA LEU A 5 3.74 -51.93 12.54
C LEU A 5 2.80 -50.72 12.64
N LEU A 6 2.01 -50.61 13.70
CA LEU A 6 1.09 -49.49 13.92
C LEU A 6 1.82 -48.18 14.27
N ILE A 7 2.91 -48.27 15.03
CA ILE A 7 3.73 -47.11 15.42
C ILE A 7 4.38 -46.44 14.19
N PRO A 8 5.08 -47.15 13.29
CA PRO A 8 5.65 -46.52 12.10
C PRO A 8 4.57 -46.03 11.14
N LEU A 9 3.43 -46.73 11.00
CA LEU A 9 2.31 -46.27 10.19
C LEU A 9 1.72 -44.95 10.72
N PHE A 10 1.49 -44.87 12.04
CA PHE A 10 1.01 -43.64 12.68
C PHE A 10 2.00 -42.49 12.52
N LEU A 11 3.30 -42.78 12.66
CA LEU A 11 4.35 -41.79 12.47
C LEU A 11 4.41 -41.29 11.01
N VAL A 12 4.26 -42.18 10.02
CA VAL A 12 4.19 -41.79 8.60
C VAL A 12 2.96 -40.91 8.35
N ILE A 13 1.79 -41.28 8.85
CA ILE A 13 0.57 -40.47 8.72
C ILE A 13 0.77 -39.11 9.37
N PHE A 14 1.32 -39.07 10.59
CA PHE A 14 1.62 -37.83 11.30
C PHE A 14 2.57 -36.94 10.51
N LEU A 15 3.66 -37.48 9.96
CA LEU A 15 4.60 -36.72 9.14
C LEU A 15 3.96 -36.19 7.85
N VAL A 16 3.10 -36.98 7.20
CA VAL A 16 2.37 -36.54 6.00
C VAL A 16 1.43 -35.39 6.35
N VAL A 17 0.65 -35.52 7.43
CA VAL A 17 -0.25 -34.46 7.90
C VAL A 17 0.56 -33.20 8.28
N ALA A 18 1.65 -33.35 9.01
CA ALA A 18 2.53 -32.24 9.38
C ALA A 18 3.10 -31.52 8.15
N ASN A 19 3.54 -32.25 7.13
CA ASN A 19 4.03 -31.66 5.88
C ASN A 19 2.93 -30.89 5.14
N ILE A 20 1.72 -31.46 5.04
CA ILE A 20 0.58 -30.78 4.40
C ILE A 20 0.24 -29.48 5.14
N VAL A 21 0.23 -29.51 6.48
CA VAL A 21 -0.01 -28.32 7.31
C VAL A 21 1.10 -27.29 7.11
N SER A 22 2.37 -27.70 7.14
CA SER A 22 3.51 -26.80 6.91
C SER A 22 3.47 -26.14 5.53
N PHE A 23 3.19 -26.92 4.49
CA PHE A 23 3.06 -26.40 3.12
C PHE A 23 1.88 -25.43 3.00
N SER A 24 0.75 -25.74 3.61
CA SER A 24 -0.43 -24.87 3.61
C SER A 24 -0.13 -23.54 4.32
N LEU A 25 0.54 -23.58 5.47
CA LEU A 25 0.94 -22.38 6.20
C LEU A 25 1.93 -21.55 5.38
N LEU A 26 2.91 -22.19 4.73
CA LEU A 26 3.87 -21.51 3.85
C LEU A 26 3.14 -20.79 2.70
N ALA A 27 2.21 -21.47 2.03
CA ALA A 27 1.42 -20.87 0.95
C ALA A 27 0.59 -19.67 1.43
N LEU A 28 -0.06 -19.78 2.60
CA LEU A 28 -0.80 -18.68 3.21
C LEU A 28 0.09 -17.48 3.55
N THR A 29 1.25 -17.73 4.17
CA THR A 29 2.21 -16.68 4.53
C THR A 29 2.77 -16.01 3.28
N TYR A 30 3.13 -16.79 2.25
CA TYR A 30 3.63 -16.26 0.98
C TYR A 30 2.61 -15.34 0.33
N ASN A 31 1.37 -15.80 0.16
CA ASN A 31 0.30 -15.00 -0.45
C ASN A 31 0.04 -13.69 0.31
N ASN A 32 0.06 -13.73 1.64
CA ASN A 32 -0.12 -12.52 2.46
C ASN A 32 1.05 -11.54 2.35
N LEU A 33 2.28 -12.04 2.16
CA LEU A 33 3.48 -11.21 2.01
C LEU A 33 3.65 -10.65 0.60
N SER A 34 3.06 -11.30 -0.41
CA SER A 34 3.06 -10.86 -1.81
C SER A 34 1.79 -10.09 -2.21
N ASP A 35 0.85 -9.88 -1.30
CA ASP A 35 -0.42 -9.23 -1.62
C ASP A 35 -0.22 -7.75 -1.97
N GLU A 36 -0.64 -7.36 -3.16
CA GLU A 36 -0.58 -5.99 -3.64
C GLU A 36 -2.00 -5.52 -3.97
N THR A 37 -2.49 -4.59 -3.17
CA THR A 37 -3.84 -4.06 -3.33
C THR A 37 -3.79 -2.66 -3.94
N LEU A 38 -4.41 -2.43 -5.09
CA LEU A 38 -4.56 -1.08 -5.64
C LEU A 38 -5.27 -0.17 -4.63
N VAL A 39 -4.77 1.04 -4.41
CA VAL A 39 -5.33 2.04 -3.48
C VAL A 39 -5.84 3.25 -4.25
N ALA A 40 -5.04 3.75 -5.19
CA ALA A 40 -5.37 4.91 -5.99
C ALA A 40 -4.75 4.84 -7.38
N LYS A 41 -5.37 5.51 -8.34
CA LYS A 41 -4.76 5.87 -9.61
C LYS A 41 -4.53 7.37 -9.63
N VAL A 42 -3.38 7.78 -10.15
CA VAL A 42 -3.00 9.19 -10.27
C VAL A 42 -2.57 9.46 -11.69
N TYR A 43 -3.08 10.52 -12.30
CA TYR A 43 -2.61 11.00 -13.59
C TYR A 43 -2.62 12.53 -13.63
N PHE A 44 -1.84 13.10 -14.54
CA PHE A 44 -1.54 14.53 -14.52
C PHE A 44 -1.93 15.20 -15.82
N LEU A 45 -2.59 16.35 -15.69
CA LEU A 45 -2.84 17.28 -16.77
C LEU A 45 -1.92 18.49 -16.61
N LYS A 46 -1.42 19.01 -17.73
CA LYS A 46 -0.59 20.23 -17.71
C LYS A 46 -1.47 21.45 -17.46
N ASP A 47 -1.05 22.32 -16.55
CA ASP A 47 -1.68 23.64 -16.37
C ASP A 47 -0.93 24.69 -17.20
N ASN A 48 -1.65 25.68 -17.73
CA ASN A 48 -1.09 26.79 -18.50
C ASN A 48 -0.52 27.91 -17.60
N LYS A 49 -0.72 27.83 -16.27
CA LYS A 49 -0.28 28.87 -15.33
C LYS A 49 1.24 28.94 -15.12
N SER A 50 1.96 27.82 -15.16
CA SER A 50 3.43 27.81 -15.03
C SER A 50 4.08 26.51 -15.53
N ASP A 51 5.37 26.58 -15.86
CA ASP A 51 6.17 25.44 -16.35
C ASP A 51 6.24 24.26 -15.39
N ASP A 52 6.06 24.47 -14.09
CA ASP A 52 6.12 23.43 -13.06
C ASP A 52 4.73 23.22 -12.39
N SER A 53 3.63 23.64 -13.03
CA SER A 53 2.26 23.42 -12.53
C SER A 53 1.53 22.30 -13.29
N TYR A 54 0.82 21.46 -12.54
CA TYR A 54 0.06 20.32 -13.02
C TYR A 54 -1.24 20.19 -12.23
N THR A 55 -2.28 19.63 -12.84
CA THR A 55 -3.46 19.16 -12.12
C THR A 55 -3.35 17.65 -11.95
N ALA A 56 -3.22 17.19 -10.71
CA ALA A 56 -3.32 15.77 -10.37
C ALA A 56 -4.79 15.39 -10.25
N ILE A 57 -5.18 14.32 -10.94
CA ILE A 57 -6.49 13.69 -10.79
C ILE A 57 -6.28 12.37 -10.09
N LEU A 58 -6.97 12.19 -8.97
CA LEU A 58 -6.94 10.97 -8.18
C LEU A 58 -8.24 10.21 -8.38
N GLU A 59 -8.11 8.91 -8.62
CA GLU A 59 -9.22 7.98 -8.72
C GLU A 59 -9.04 6.81 -7.74
N ASP A 60 -10.16 6.28 -7.27
CA ASP A 60 -10.17 5.04 -6.51
C ASP A 60 -10.00 3.80 -7.42
N LYS A 61 -10.11 2.62 -6.81
CA LYS A 61 -10.00 1.33 -7.50
C LYS A 61 -11.10 1.11 -8.54
N GLN A 62 -12.26 1.74 -8.36
CA GLN A 62 -13.44 1.67 -9.21
C GLN A 62 -13.47 2.80 -10.26
N ALA A 63 -12.38 3.58 -10.39
CA ALA A 63 -12.28 4.75 -11.24
C ALA A 63 -13.24 5.89 -10.86
N ASN A 64 -13.71 5.94 -9.61
CA ASN A 64 -14.41 7.11 -9.09
C ASN A 64 -13.40 8.21 -8.78
N ASN A 65 -13.69 9.43 -9.19
CA ASN A 65 -12.85 10.58 -8.89
C ASN A 65 -12.92 10.90 -7.38
N ILE A 66 -11.78 10.78 -6.70
CA ILE A 66 -11.67 11.10 -5.27
C ILE A 66 -11.13 12.51 -5.02
N GLY A 67 -10.63 13.18 -6.06
CA GLY A 67 -10.18 14.56 -5.95
C GLY A 67 -9.38 15.05 -7.15
N LYS A 68 -9.30 16.38 -7.26
CA LYS A 68 -8.43 17.08 -8.21
C LYS A 68 -7.60 18.12 -7.44
N TYR A 69 -6.29 18.11 -7.65
CA TYR A 69 -5.35 18.90 -6.86
C TYR A 69 -4.34 19.62 -7.75
N GLU A 70 -4.03 20.88 -7.45
CA GLU A 70 -3.02 21.64 -8.19
C GLU A 70 -1.63 21.38 -7.61
N ILE A 71 -0.79 20.69 -8.36
CA ILE A 71 0.52 20.21 -7.94
C ILE A 71 1.61 21.09 -8.57
N TYR A 72 2.53 21.55 -7.74
CA TYR A 72 3.71 22.32 -8.16
C TYR A 72 4.97 21.49 -7.95
N GLY A 73 5.75 21.27 -9.02
CA GLY A 73 6.95 20.44 -8.96
C GLY A 73 7.19 19.63 -10.22
N ASP A 74 8.36 19.01 -10.31
CA ASP A 74 8.70 17.97 -11.30
C ASP A 74 8.37 16.56 -10.78
N GLN A 75 8.10 16.42 -9.48
CA GLN A 75 7.69 15.19 -8.82
C GLN A 75 6.38 15.38 -8.06
N TRP A 76 5.68 14.27 -7.85
CA TRP A 76 4.52 14.20 -6.97
C TRP A 76 4.79 13.22 -5.84
N ARG A 77 4.12 13.40 -4.70
CA ARG A 77 4.21 12.52 -3.55
C ARG A 77 2.83 12.26 -2.95
N ILE A 78 2.58 11.02 -2.54
CA ILE A 78 1.39 10.66 -1.78
C ILE A 78 1.82 10.01 -0.46
N ASP A 79 1.21 10.48 0.62
CA ASP A 79 1.45 10.05 1.99
C ASP A 79 0.24 9.26 2.49
N VAL A 80 0.50 8.18 3.22
CA VAL A 80 -0.53 7.33 3.81
C VAL A 80 -0.18 6.95 5.25
N SER A 81 -1.22 6.73 6.05
CA SER A 81 -1.12 6.08 7.35
C SER A 81 -1.52 4.61 7.23
N PHE A 82 -0.70 3.73 7.79
CA PHE A 82 -0.92 2.30 7.88
C PHE A 82 -1.31 1.89 9.30
N ILE A 83 -2.31 1.01 9.41
CA ILE A 83 -2.52 0.16 10.59
C ILE A 83 -2.08 -1.25 10.24
N LYS A 84 -1.13 -1.79 10.99
CA LYS A 84 -0.77 -3.20 10.95
C LYS A 84 -1.40 -3.91 12.14
N ILE A 85 -2.08 -5.02 11.86
CA ILE A 85 -2.64 -5.87 12.91
C ILE A 85 -1.67 -7.02 13.26
N LYS A 86 -1.85 -7.57 14.46
CA LYS A 86 -1.06 -8.70 14.97
C LYS A 86 -1.20 -9.92 14.07
N TYR A 87 -0.12 -10.70 13.96
CA TYR A 87 -0.06 -11.87 13.06
C TYR A 87 -1.19 -12.88 13.27
N LEU A 88 -1.55 -13.18 14.53
CA LEU A 88 -2.64 -14.10 14.83
C LEU A 88 -4.01 -13.56 14.35
N ALA A 89 -4.21 -12.24 14.36
CA ALA A 89 -5.43 -11.62 13.85
C ALA A 89 -5.54 -11.74 12.31
N ASN A 90 -4.41 -11.73 11.58
CA ASN A 90 -4.40 -11.99 10.14
C ASN A 90 -4.88 -13.40 9.80
N VAL A 91 -4.55 -14.40 10.62
CA VAL A 91 -5.02 -15.79 10.43
C VAL A 91 -6.55 -15.87 10.52
N PHE A 92 -7.18 -15.02 11.32
CA PHE A 92 -8.65 -14.91 11.42
C PHE A 92 -9.28 -14.01 10.34
N GLY A 93 -8.54 -13.62 9.30
CA GLY A 93 -9.05 -12.88 8.15
C GLY A 93 -9.17 -11.36 8.34
N LEU A 94 -8.71 -10.82 9.46
CA LEU A 94 -8.53 -9.38 9.60
C LEU A 94 -7.36 -8.95 8.71
N LYS A 95 -7.44 -7.78 8.06
CA LYS A 95 -6.40 -7.28 7.16
C LYS A 95 -5.90 -5.91 7.60
N SER A 96 -4.60 -5.69 7.49
CA SER A 96 -3.99 -4.36 7.60
C SER A 96 -4.61 -3.41 6.59
N ASN A 97 -4.94 -2.19 7.02
CA ASN A 97 -5.56 -1.18 6.18
C ASN A 97 -4.67 0.06 6.06
N CYS A 98 -4.85 0.83 5.00
CA CYS A 98 -4.18 2.10 4.80
C CYS A 98 -5.20 3.20 4.49
N SER A 99 -4.89 4.41 4.92
CA SER A 99 -5.66 5.61 4.63
C SER A 99 -4.79 6.59 3.86
N LEU A 100 -5.34 7.19 2.80
CA LEU A 100 -4.70 8.30 2.09
C LEU A 100 -4.78 9.54 2.99
N ASP A 101 -3.63 10.14 3.28
CA ASP A 101 -3.57 11.28 4.18
C ASP A 101 -3.33 12.58 3.42
N ARG A 102 -2.38 12.56 2.48
CA ARG A 102 -1.94 13.78 1.82
C ARG A 102 -1.38 13.52 0.43
N ILE A 103 -1.63 14.46 -0.48
CA ILE A 103 -0.94 14.55 -1.76
C ILE A 103 -0.26 15.90 -1.90
N GLU A 104 0.93 15.91 -2.45
CA GLU A 104 1.68 17.14 -2.68
C GLU A 104 2.61 17.06 -3.90
N GLY A 105 3.00 18.25 -4.36
CA GLY A 105 4.08 18.41 -5.32
C GLY A 105 5.42 18.56 -4.63
N ARG A 106 6.46 18.05 -5.28
CA ARG A 106 7.84 18.15 -4.83
C ARG A 106 8.73 18.52 -6.00
N TYR A 107 9.74 19.32 -5.71
CA TYR A 107 10.85 19.56 -6.61
C TYR A 107 12.00 18.62 -6.27
N ASN A 108 12.57 17.96 -7.28
CA ASN A 108 13.79 17.19 -7.15
C ASN A 108 14.97 18.09 -6.74
N SER A 109 15.00 19.32 -7.28
CA SER A 109 16.00 20.33 -6.89
C SER A 109 15.67 20.95 -5.52
N ILE A 110 16.59 20.81 -4.55
CA ILE A 110 16.47 21.44 -3.22
C ILE A 110 16.31 22.96 -3.33
N LYS A 111 17.06 23.61 -4.22
CA LYS A 111 16.94 25.06 -4.44
C LYS A 111 15.53 25.43 -4.91
N LYS A 112 14.94 24.67 -5.84
CA LYS A 112 13.55 24.90 -6.24
C LYS A 112 12.58 24.60 -5.10
N GLN A 113 12.76 23.49 -4.37
CA GLN A 113 11.90 23.11 -3.25
C GLN A 113 11.82 24.20 -2.17
N ASN A 114 12.93 24.87 -1.89
CA ASN A 114 12.97 25.90 -0.85
C ASN A 114 12.50 27.29 -1.32
N ASN A 115 12.50 27.56 -2.63
CA ASN A 115 12.26 28.91 -3.17
C ASN A 115 11.03 29.03 -4.07
N LYS A 116 10.51 27.92 -4.60
CA LYS A 116 9.29 27.89 -5.43
C LYS A 116 8.07 27.55 -4.58
N LYS A 117 6.90 27.89 -5.11
CA LYS A 117 5.61 27.54 -4.50
C LYS A 117 5.49 26.02 -4.39
N THR A 118 5.09 25.56 -3.20
CA THR A 118 4.73 24.17 -2.89
C THR A 118 3.37 24.19 -2.22
N VAL A 119 2.51 23.22 -2.53
CA VAL A 119 1.19 23.07 -1.90
C VAL A 119 0.97 21.61 -1.59
N SER A 120 0.45 21.35 -0.39
CA SER A 120 0.05 20.02 0.05
C SER A 120 -1.44 20.02 0.39
N TYR A 121 -2.14 18.98 -0.04
CA TYR A 121 -3.57 18.81 0.17
C TYR A 121 -3.83 17.60 1.05
N SER A 122 -4.64 17.79 2.08
CA SER A 122 -5.18 16.64 2.80
C SER A 122 -6.15 15.90 1.89
N ILE A 123 -5.98 14.58 1.82
CA ILE A 123 -7.02 13.69 1.32
C ILE A 123 -7.79 13.26 2.57
N GLU A 124 -9.12 13.32 2.55
CA GLU A 124 -9.91 12.88 3.71
C GLU A 124 -9.69 11.39 3.92
N GLY A 125 -8.75 11.11 4.83
CA GLY A 125 -8.42 9.77 5.26
C GLY A 125 -9.44 9.26 6.27
N ILE A 126 -9.65 7.94 6.27
CA ILE A 126 -10.35 7.29 7.36
C ILE A 126 -9.55 7.57 8.63
N ASN A 127 -10.18 8.14 9.67
CA ASN A 127 -9.50 8.37 10.93
C ASN A 127 -9.15 7.04 11.60
N LEU A 128 -7.91 6.59 11.35
CA LEU A 128 -7.36 5.33 11.83
C LEU A 128 -7.23 5.29 13.36
N THR A 129 -7.13 6.45 14.02
CA THR A 129 -7.01 6.55 15.49
C THR A 129 -8.26 6.10 16.24
N LYS A 130 -9.41 6.02 15.56
CA LYS A 130 -10.67 5.54 16.16
C LYS A 130 -10.69 4.01 16.32
N TYR A 131 -9.84 3.29 15.60
CA TYR A 131 -9.61 1.87 15.80
C TYR A 131 -8.63 1.72 16.97
N PHE A 132 -9.11 1.80 18.21
CA PHE A 132 -8.32 1.40 19.37
C PHE A 132 -8.75 -0.02 19.74
N ASN A 133 -7.92 -1.01 19.42
CA ASN A 133 -8.20 -2.41 19.74
C ASN A 133 -6.89 -3.17 20.03
N TRP A 134 -6.95 -4.18 20.90
CA TRP A 134 -5.79 -4.99 21.30
C TRP A 134 -5.19 -5.82 20.17
N PHE A 135 -5.86 -5.91 19.02
CA PHE A 135 -5.38 -6.56 17.79
C PHE A 135 -4.42 -5.71 16.95
N ILE A 136 -4.31 -4.41 17.24
CA ILE A 136 -3.37 -3.55 16.52
C ILE A 136 -1.96 -3.83 17.04
N ASP A 137 -1.03 -3.98 16.10
CA ASP A 137 0.38 -4.18 16.36
C ASP A 137 1.10 -2.83 16.34
N ILE A 138 1.03 -2.14 15.20
CA ILE A 138 1.71 -0.86 14.97
C ILE A 138 0.90 0.07 14.06
N THR A 139 1.12 1.37 14.22
CA THR A 139 0.74 2.41 13.27
C THR A 139 1.99 3.10 12.73
N TYR A 140 2.04 3.32 11.42
CA TYR A 140 3.20 3.98 10.80
C TYR A 140 2.80 4.71 9.51
N GLY A 141 3.59 5.71 9.13
CA GLY A 141 3.42 6.43 7.87
C GLY A 141 4.25 5.82 6.75
N SER A 142 3.73 5.82 5.53
CA SER A 142 4.49 5.49 4.32
C SER A 142 4.24 6.57 3.27
N SER A 143 5.23 6.78 2.42
CA SER A 143 5.15 7.78 1.36
C SER A 143 5.88 7.27 0.13
N VAL A 144 5.33 7.61 -1.03
CA VAL A 144 5.93 7.29 -2.33
C VAL A 144 5.87 8.50 -3.22
N TYR A 145 6.93 8.71 -3.99
CA TYR A 145 7.04 9.81 -4.94
C TYR A 145 7.54 9.31 -6.28
N GLN A 146 7.18 10.04 -7.34
CA GLN A 146 7.64 9.77 -8.69
C GLN A 146 7.68 11.05 -9.52
N GLU A 147 8.50 11.07 -10.57
CA GLU A 147 8.49 12.14 -11.57
C GLU A 147 7.15 12.21 -12.29
N ILE A 148 6.68 13.42 -12.57
CA ILE A 148 5.42 13.68 -13.28
C ILE A 148 5.62 13.48 -14.79
N LYS A 149 4.77 12.64 -15.40
CA LYS A 149 4.70 12.41 -16.84
C LYS A 149 3.23 12.51 -17.27
N LEU A 150 2.94 13.34 -18.28
CA LEU A 150 1.56 13.69 -18.69
C LEU A 150 0.78 12.53 -19.32
N HIS A 151 1.48 11.62 -20.00
CA HIS A 151 0.87 10.47 -20.69
C HIS A 151 1.19 9.19 -19.91
N THR A 152 0.95 9.22 -18.60
CA THR A 152 1.26 8.10 -17.71
C THR A 152 0.24 8.05 -16.58
N VAL A 153 -0.37 6.89 -16.39
CA VAL A 153 -1.22 6.61 -15.24
C VAL A 153 -0.37 5.89 -14.20
N TYR A 154 -0.36 6.44 -12.99
CA TYR A 154 0.36 5.90 -11.86
C TYR A 154 -0.61 5.10 -10.98
N PHE A 155 -0.37 3.80 -10.87
CA PHE A 155 -1.09 2.90 -9.99
C PHE A 155 -0.36 2.81 -8.65
N VAL A 156 -1.04 3.23 -7.59
CA VAL A 156 -0.53 3.22 -6.21
C VAL A 156 -1.05 1.97 -5.51
N TYR A 157 -0.14 1.06 -5.16
CA TYR A 157 -0.43 -0.20 -4.49
C TYR A 157 -0.05 -0.14 -3.02
N LYS A 158 -0.92 -0.72 -2.18
CA LYS A 158 -0.62 -1.09 -0.81
C LYS A 158 0.04 -2.46 -0.83
N THR A 159 1.23 -2.55 -0.25
CA THR A 159 1.96 -3.80 -0.01
C THR A 159 2.08 -4.03 1.51
N PRO A 160 2.52 -5.21 1.96
CA PRO A 160 2.71 -5.47 3.39
C PRO A 160 3.81 -4.60 4.03
N THR A 161 4.71 -4.04 3.23
CA THR A 161 5.85 -3.22 3.67
C THR A 161 5.66 -1.71 3.47
N GLY A 162 4.62 -1.29 2.75
CA GLY A 162 4.37 0.13 2.47
C GLY A 162 3.70 0.35 1.12
N LEU A 163 3.91 1.53 0.53
CA LEU A 163 3.40 1.85 -0.80
C LEU A 163 4.38 1.47 -1.92
N LEU A 164 3.80 1.10 -3.05
CA LEU A 164 4.49 0.88 -4.32
C LEU A 164 3.77 1.62 -5.44
N VAL A 165 4.50 2.18 -6.40
CA VAL A 165 3.92 2.86 -7.56
C VAL A 165 4.40 2.23 -8.85
N ARG A 166 3.48 1.98 -9.79
CA ARG A 166 3.77 1.58 -11.17
C ARG A 166 3.19 2.60 -12.14
N GLY A 167 4.02 3.12 -13.03
CA GLY A 167 3.58 4.00 -14.11
C GLY A 167 3.38 3.19 -15.39
N GLU A 168 2.20 3.27 -15.98
CA GLU A 168 1.87 2.68 -17.28
C GLU A 168 1.56 3.80 -18.27
N LYS A 169 2.05 3.66 -19.51
CA LYS A 169 1.89 4.65 -20.58
C LYS A 169 0.66 4.37 -21.42
#